data_AF-A0A1Q8L0Z2-F1
#
_entry.id   AF-A0A1Q8L0Z2-F1
#
_cell.length_a   1.000
_cell.length_b   1.000
_cell.length_c   1.000
_cell.angle_alpha   90.00
_cell.angle_beta   90.00
_cell.angle_gamma   90.00
#
_symmetry.space_group_name_H-M   'P 1'
#
loop_
_entity.id
_entity.type
_entity.pdbx_description
1 polymer ?
#
loop_
_entity_poly.entity_id
_entity_poly.type
_entity_poly.pdbx_seq_one_letter_code
_entity_poly.pdbx_strand_id
1 'polypeptide(L)'
;MTRTTTRIGSGAGFAGDRIEPAVDLVRRGGLDDLVLECLAERTIALGHLRRLADPATGYDPRLGQRLTALLPDLLVGGVRLLTNMGAANPPAAGRIVREHLDGLGSVAPVAVVTGDDVLDVVDPAAPAAEDGVPLGEHGELVSANAYLGADAIAPALDTGAAVVVTGRVADPSLFLAPLAHRLGWDLDRPDRAAAGTLVGHLLECAGQLTGGYAADPGHLDVPRLAELGFPFADVAADGSARYGKLDGTGGRLDRHTVREQLLYEVTDPTGYRTPDVVLDLRGVSVDHDGPDRVRVSGATGRARPDELKVSVGYRAGHRVEAGISYVGPNAAARARLAADVVAERVRGLAVAPRIEVRGGDTDARLRVAALHRDPGLLDVLAHEVEALYTNGPAGGGGVRTRLDEVVGVLSTLVPRAAVVPRVTVLGAGRAAA
;
A
#
# COMPACT_ATOMS: atom_id res chain seq x y z
N MET A 1 -23.51 -15.85 20.71
CA MET A 1 -23.12 -14.87 21.75
C MET A 1 -22.22 -13.86 21.09
N THR A 2 -22.56 -12.58 21.11
CA THR A 2 -21.71 -11.50 20.57
C THR A 2 -20.42 -11.43 21.40
N ARG A 3 -19.26 -11.42 20.74
CA ARG A 3 -17.98 -11.29 21.45
C ARG A 3 -17.90 -9.90 22.10
N THR A 4 -17.33 -9.83 23.29
CA THR A 4 -17.10 -8.56 24.00
C THR A 4 -15.76 -7.93 23.62
N THR A 5 -14.84 -8.73 23.08
CA THR A 5 -13.52 -8.29 22.61
C THR A 5 -13.07 -9.14 21.43
N THR A 6 -12.26 -8.56 20.55
CA THR A 6 -11.58 -9.26 19.46
C THR A 6 -10.17 -8.70 19.27
N ARG A 7 -9.25 -9.55 18.79
CA ARG A 7 -7.87 -9.15 18.52
C ARG A 7 -7.58 -9.20 17.02
N ILE A 8 -7.12 -8.10 16.46
CA ILE A 8 -6.77 -7.97 15.04
C ILE A 8 -5.30 -7.56 14.88
N GLY A 9 -4.58 -8.21 13.97
CA GLY A 9 -3.17 -7.93 13.69
C GLY A 9 -2.96 -7.27 12.32
N SER A 10 -1.90 -6.47 12.20
CA SER A 10 -1.43 -5.93 10.93
C SER A 10 -0.21 -6.71 10.45
N GLY A 11 -0.35 -7.45 9.36
CA GLY A 11 0.70 -8.32 8.81
C GLY A 11 1.47 -7.71 7.62
N ALA A 12 1.05 -6.56 7.12
CA ALA A 12 1.77 -5.78 6.12
C ALA A 12 1.21 -4.36 6.08
N GLY A 13 2.09 -3.39 5.83
CA GLY A 13 1.71 -1.99 5.59
C GLY A 13 1.99 -1.48 4.17
N PHE A 14 2.55 -2.33 3.29
CA PHE A 14 2.71 -2.07 1.86
C PHE A 14 3.10 -3.35 1.11
N ALA A 15 2.94 -3.37 -0.22
CA ALA A 15 3.28 -4.53 -1.08
C ALA A 15 4.67 -5.12 -0.80
N GLY A 16 5.65 -4.24 -0.61
CA GLY A 16 7.06 -4.59 -0.44
C GLY A 16 7.47 -4.95 0.99
N ASP A 17 6.54 -5.00 1.94
CA ASP A 17 6.87 -5.14 3.37
C ASP A 17 7.45 -6.50 3.74
N ARG A 18 8.04 -6.59 4.93
CA ARG A 18 8.56 -7.83 5.51
C ARG A 18 7.45 -8.86 5.73
N ILE A 19 7.85 -10.13 5.80
CA ILE A 19 6.93 -11.26 6.00
C ILE A 19 7.08 -11.83 7.41
N GLU A 20 8.29 -11.86 7.94
CA GLU A 20 8.59 -12.52 9.21
C GLU A 20 7.79 -11.97 10.41
N PRO A 21 7.60 -10.64 10.56
CA PRO A 21 6.80 -10.11 11.67
C PRO A 21 5.33 -10.55 11.64
N ALA A 22 4.76 -10.79 10.45
CA ALA A 22 3.41 -11.31 10.31
C ALA A 22 3.32 -12.78 10.72
N VAL A 23 4.33 -13.59 10.37
CA VAL A 23 4.42 -15.00 10.82
C VAL A 23 4.49 -15.05 12.35
N ASP A 24 5.27 -14.15 12.96
CA ASP A 24 5.34 -14.01 14.41
C ASP A 24 3.98 -13.68 15.03
N LEU A 25 3.25 -12.72 14.45
CA LEU A 25 1.92 -12.33 14.89
C LEU A 25 0.93 -13.50 14.83
N VAL A 26 0.91 -14.28 13.75
CA VAL A 26 0.01 -15.43 13.63
C VAL A 26 0.35 -16.49 14.69
N ARG A 27 1.63 -16.78 14.92
CA ARG A 27 2.07 -17.84 15.85
C ARG A 27 1.93 -17.46 17.31
N ARG A 28 2.14 -16.19 17.67
CA ARG A 28 2.32 -15.74 19.07
C ARG A 28 1.29 -14.70 19.51
N GLY A 29 0.54 -14.11 18.58
CA GLY A 29 -0.36 -12.99 18.84
C GLY A 29 -1.74 -13.37 19.34
N GLY A 30 -2.19 -14.62 19.14
CA GLY A 30 -3.55 -15.04 19.51
C GLY A 30 -4.62 -14.21 18.80
N LEU A 31 -4.44 -14.02 17.49
CA LEU A 31 -5.28 -13.16 16.67
C LEU A 31 -6.60 -13.84 16.32
N ASP A 32 -7.63 -13.03 16.08
CA ASP A 32 -8.87 -13.47 15.44
C ASP A 32 -8.82 -13.23 13.93
N ASP A 33 -8.30 -12.07 13.52
CA ASP A 33 -8.06 -11.72 12.11
C ASP A 33 -6.64 -11.15 11.92
N LEU A 34 -6.08 -11.38 10.74
CA LEU A 34 -4.87 -10.74 10.25
C LEU A 34 -5.18 -9.97 8.97
N VAL A 35 -4.73 -8.72 8.89
CA VAL A 35 -4.87 -7.90 7.68
C VAL A 35 -3.51 -7.75 7.00
N LEU A 36 -3.48 -7.95 5.69
CA LEU A 36 -2.35 -7.57 4.83
C LEU A 36 -2.80 -6.41 3.94
N GLU A 37 -2.52 -5.19 4.39
CA GLU A 37 -2.68 -3.97 3.61
C GLU A 37 -1.42 -3.80 2.75
N CYS A 38 -1.58 -3.88 1.43
CA CYS A 38 -0.48 -3.97 0.48
C CYS A 38 -0.66 -3.04 -0.73
N LEU A 39 -1.66 -2.15 -0.75
CA LEU A 39 -2.09 -1.49 -1.97
C LEU A 39 -2.12 0.04 -1.83
N ALA A 40 -1.14 0.72 -2.43
CA ALA A 40 -1.17 2.17 -2.61
C ALA A 40 -1.71 2.56 -4.01
N GLU A 41 -2.07 3.83 -4.23
CA GLU A 41 -2.57 4.37 -5.50
C GLU A 41 -1.67 3.97 -6.68
N ARG A 42 -0.36 4.16 -6.51
CA ARG A 42 0.64 3.78 -7.52
C ARG A 42 0.66 2.27 -7.76
N THR A 43 0.53 1.46 -6.71
CA THR A 43 0.64 0.00 -6.81
C THR A 43 -0.53 -0.59 -7.61
N ILE A 44 -1.75 -0.07 -7.45
CA ILE A 44 -2.89 -0.53 -8.24
C ILE A 44 -2.76 -0.15 -9.72
N ALA A 45 -2.30 1.07 -10.02
CA ALA A 45 -2.08 1.50 -11.39
C ALA A 45 -1.01 0.65 -12.11
N LEU A 46 0.07 0.28 -11.42
CA LEU A 46 1.05 -0.70 -11.89
C LEU A 46 0.46 -2.12 -12.02
N GLY A 47 -0.51 -2.47 -11.18
CA GLY A 47 -1.29 -3.71 -11.32
C GLY A 47 -2.07 -3.76 -12.63
N HIS A 48 -2.71 -2.66 -12.99
CA HIS A 48 -3.45 -2.56 -14.26
C HIS A 48 -2.53 -2.65 -15.48
N LEU A 49 -1.37 -1.98 -15.47
CA LEU A 49 -0.38 -2.14 -16.55
C LEU A 49 0.04 -3.60 -16.73
N ARG A 50 0.28 -4.33 -15.63
CA ARG A 50 0.60 -5.77 -15.70
C ARG A 50 -0.57 -6.58 -16.26
N ARG A 51 -1.80 -6.30 -15.82
CA ARG A 51 -3.01 -6.96 -16.32
C ARG A 51 -3.27 -6.69 -17.80
N LEU A 52 -2.98 -5.48 -18.28
CA LEU A 52 -3.07 -5.11 -19.70
C LEU A 52 -2.06 -5.90 -20.54
N ALA A 53 -0.86 -6.15 -20.02
CA ALA A 53 0.15 -6.98 -20.68
C ALA A 53 -0.17 -8.47 -20.62
N ASP A 54 -0.70 -8.96 -19.49
CA ASP A 54 -1.15 -10.34 -19.28
C ASP A 54 -2.42 -10.36 -18.40
N PRO A 55 -3.60 -10.69 -18.96
CA PRO A 55 -4.87 -10.76 -18.23
C PRO A 55 -4.90 -11.72 -17.04
N ALA A 56 -3.98 -12.68 -16.96
CA ALA A 56 -3.85 -13.59 -15.81
C ALA A 56 -3.16 -12.93 -14.60
N THR A 57 -2.53 -11.76 -14.77
CA THR A 57 -1.76 -11.05 -13.74
C THR A 57 -2.51 -9.81 -13.22
N GLY A 58 -1.82 -8.93 -12.50
CA GLY A 58 -2.36 -7.67 -11.97
C GLY A 58 -2.65 -7.67 -10.47
N TYR A 59 -2.68 -8.84 -9.83
CA TYR A 59 -2.63 -8.99 -8.38
C TYR A 59 -1.22 -8.74 -7.82
N ASP A 60 -1.05 -8.65 -6.51
CA ASP A 60 0.27 -8.43 -5.89
C ASP A 60 1.24 -9.61 -6.17
N PRO A 61 2.43 -9.37 -6.76
CA PRO A 61 3.38 -10.43 -7.10
C PRO A 61 3.88 -11.27 -5.91
N ARG A 62 3.83 -10.73 -4.68
CA ARG A 62 4.29 -11.41 -3.47
C ARG A 62 3.18 -12.20 -2.78
N LEU A 63 1.96 -12.23 -3.33
CA LEU A 63 0.82 -12.95 -2.75
C LEU A 63 1.18 -14.41 -2.42
N GLY A 64 1.68 -15.18 -3.40
CA GLY A 64 2.04 -16.58 -3.19
C GLY A 64 3.09 -16.79 -2.09
N GLN A 65 4.11 -15.93 -2.04
CA GLN A 65 5.14 -15.99 -1.00
C GLN A 65 4.56 -15.75 0.40
N ARG A 66 3.67 -14.76 0.56
CA ARG A 66 2.99 -14.50 1.84
C ARG A 66 2.06 -15.64 2.23
N LEU A 67 1.29 -16.18 1.28
CA LEU A 67 0.39 -17.32 1.53
C LEU A 67 1.17 -18.56 1.98
N THR A 68 2.29 -18.86 1.33
CA THR A 68 3.17 -19.98 1.71
C THR A 68 3.67 -19.84 3.14
N ALA A 69 4.04 -18.61 3.54
CA ALA A 69 4.56 -18.34 4.88
C ALA A 69 3.48 -18.32 5.97
N LEU A 70 2.24 -17.92 5.65
CA LEU A 70 1.21 -17.61 6.64
C LEU A 70 0.08 -18.65 6.71
N LEU A 71 -0.39 -19.19 5.58
CA LEU A 71 -1.61 -20.02 5.54
C LEU A 71 -1.57 -21.24 6.48
N PRO A 72 -0.47 -22.00 6.61
CA PRO A 72 -0.44 -23.14 7.51
C PRO A 72 -0.76 -22.74 8.96
N ASP A 73 -0.12 -21.68 9.46
CA ASP A 73 -0.30 -21.21 10.83
C ASP A 73 -1.67 -20.52 11.02
N LEU A 74 -2.16 -19.79 10.00
CA LEU A 74 -3.49 -19.18 10.01
C LEU A 74 -4.60 -20.24 10.15
N LEU A 75 -4.50 -21.34 9.40
CA LEU A 75 -5.47 -22.43 9.45
C LEU A 75 -5.45 -23.16 10.81
N VAL A 76 -4.27 -23.45 11.34
CA VAL A 76 -4.12 -24.08 12.66
C VAL A 76 -4.68 -23.19 13.77
N GLY A 77 -4.44 -21.88 13.70
CA GLY A 77 -4.92 -20.90 14.67
C GLY A 77 -6.38 -20.48 14.49
N GLY A 78 -7.03 -20.86 13.38
CA GLY A 78 -8.37 -20.38 13.05
C GLY A 78 -8.42 -18.86 12.80
N VAL A 79 -7.31 -18.27 12.36
CA VAL A 79 -7.17 -16.83 12.10
C VAL A 79 -7.61 -16.54 10.66
N ARG A 80 -8.55 -15.62 10.50
CA ARG A 80 -9.01 -15.22 9.15
C ARG A 80 -8.09 -14.16 8.55
N LEU A 81 -7.76 -14.31 7.28
CA LEU A 81 -6.92 -13.38 6.53
C LEU A 81 -7.77 -12.43 5.69
N LEU A 82 -7.50 -11.13 5.76
CA LEU A 82 -8.07 -10.13 4.86
C LEU A 82 -6.94 -9.41 4.12
N THR A 83 -7.11 -9.16 2.82
CA THR A 83 -6.10 -8.45 2.04
C THR A 83 -6.66 -7.74 0.81
N ASN A 84 -6.03 -6.63 0.44
CA ASN A 84 -6.22 -5.93 -0.85
C ASN A 84 -5.16 -6.29 -1.89
N MET A 85 -4.40 -7.36 -1.67
CA MET A 85 -3.44 -7.91 -2.64
C MET A 85 -4.08 -8.44 -3.93
N GLY A 86 -5.41 -8.43 -4.04
CA GLY A 86 -6.10 -8.60 -5.32
C GLY A 86 -5.75 -7.50 -6.31
N ALA A 87 -5.43 -6.30 -5.82
CA ALA A 87 -5.01 -5.15 -6.63
C ALA A 87 -5.91 -4.97 -7.87
N ALA A 88 -5.34 -5.02 -9.08
CA ALA A 88 -6.10 -4.86 -10.32
C ALA A 88 -6.77 -6.17 -10.80
N ASN A 89 -6.55 -7.31 -10.15
CA ASN A 89 -7.15 -8.60 -10.52
C ASN A 89 -7.52 -9.47 -9.30
N PRO A 90 -8.50 -9.04 -8.48
CA PRO A 90 -8.96 -9.83 -7.34
C PRO A 90 -9.39 -11.26 -7.70
N PRO A 91 -10.06 -11.54 -8.85
CA PRO A 91 -10.40 -12.90 -9.25
C PRO A 91 -9.18 -13.81 -9.45
N ALA A 92 -8.10 -13.32 -10.07
CA ALA A 92 -6.86 -14.09 -10.20
C ALA A 92 -6.20 -14.35 -8.85
N ALA A 93 -6.13 -13.34 -7.98
CA ALA A 93 -5.62 -13.51 -6.61
C ALA A 93 -6.43 -14.55 -5.82
N GLY A 94 -7.75 -14.55 -5.94
CA GLY A 94 -8.61 -15.55 -5.32
C GLY A 94 -8.30 -16.98 -5.76
N ARG A 95 -8.00 -17.18 -7.05
CA ARG A 95 -7.56 -18.49 -7.57
C ARG A 95 -6.21 -18.92 -6.98
N ILE A 96 -5.24 -18.01 -6.89
CA ILE A 96 -3.95 -18.29 -6.23
C ILE A 96 -4.16 -18.70 -4.77
N VAL A 97 -5.02 -18.00 -4.02
CA VAL A 97 -5.35 -18.38 -2.64
C VAL A 97 -5.98 -19.76 -2.58
N ARG A 98 -6.95 -20.04 -3.47
CA ARG A 98 -7.63 -21.33 -3.57
C ARG A 98 -6.63 -22.48 -3.82
N GLU A 99 -5.71 -22.30 -4.76
CA GLU A 99 -4.64 -23.27 -5.07
C GLU A 99 -3.76 -23.57 -3.85
N HIS A 100 -3.38 -22.55 -3.07
CA HIS A 100 -2.58 -22.77 -1.86
C HIS A 100 -3.36 -23.51 -0.78
N LEU A 101 -4.64 -23.18 -0.58
CA LEU A 101 -5.50 -23.90 0.37
C LEU A 101 -5.73 -25.35 -0.06
N ASP A 102 -5.90 -25.61 -1.36
CA ASP A 102 -6.03 -26.97 -1.91
C ASP A 102 -4.74 -27.78 -1.70
N GLY A 103 -3.57 -27.15 -1.88
CA GLY A 103 -2.26 -27.76 -1.57
C GLY A 103 -2.08 -28.11 -0.08
N LEU A 104 -2.82 -27.45 0.81
CA LEU A 104 -2.88 -27.76 2.25
C LEU A 104 -4.05 -28.71 2.61
N GLY A 105 -4.83 -29.18 1.63
CA GLY A 105 -6.00 -30.03 1.85
C GLY A 105 -7.17 -29.31 2.55
N SER A 106 -7.16 -27.98 2.59
CA SER A 106 -8.19 -27.18 3.28
C SER A 106 -9.39 -26.92 2.38
N VAL A 107 -10.59 -27.24 2.86
CA VAL A 107 -11.84 -26.95 2.15
C VAL A 107 -12.43 -25.57 2.48
N ALA A 108 -11.71 -24.75 3.26
CA ALA A 108 -12.21 -23.46 3.72
C ALA A 108 -12.52 -22.52 2.54
N PRO A 109 -13.64 -21.77 2.55
CA PRO A 109 -13.98 -20.88 1.45
C PRO A 109 -12.99 -19.72 1.30
N VAL A 110 -12.83 -19.25 0.06
CA VAL A 110 -12.16 -17.98 -0.25
C VAL A 110 -13.22 -17.02 -0.78
N ALA A 111 -13.30 -15.81 -0.23
CA ALA A 111 -14.19 -14.78 -0.75
C ALA A 111 -13.38 -13.72 -1.50
N VAL A 112 -13.89 -13.31 -2.65
CA VAL A 112 -13.27 -12.31 -3.52
C VAL A 112 -14.24 -11.14 -3.68
N VAL A 113 -13.82 -9.95 -3.27
CA VAL A 113 -14.56 -8.69 -3.42
C VAL A 113 -14.07 -7.96 -4.66
N THR A 114 -15.01 -7.54 -5.51
CA THR A 114 -14.79 -6.78 -6.75
C THR A 114 -15.81 -5.64 -6.84
N GLY A 115 -15.69 -4.80 -7.87
CA GLY A 115 -16.57 -3.65 -8.11
C GLY A 115 -15.89 -2.31 -7.84
N ASP A 116 -14.63 -2.33 -7.42
CA ASP A 116 -13.78 -1.15 -7.27
C ASP A 116 -13.30 -0.61 -8.62
N ASP A 117 -13.08 -1.47 -9.62
CA ASP A 117 -12.71 -1.08 -10.98
C ASP A 117 -13.90 -0.38 -11.68
N VAL A 118 -13.77 0.94 -11.84
CA VAL A 118 -14.82 1.87 -12.29
C VAL A 118 -14.38 2.65 -13.54
N LEU A 119 -13.37 2.17 -14.26
CA LEU A 119 -12.83 2.86 -15.44
C LEU A 119 -13.93 3.19 -16.47
N ASP A 120 -14.89 2.27 -16.67
CA ASP A 120 -15.99 2.44 -17.64
C ASP A 120 -17.05 3.46 -17.20
N VAL A 121 -17.08 3.87 -15.92
CA VAL A 121 -18.09 4.80 -15.38
C VAL A 121 -17.52 6.16 -14.99
N VAL A 122 -16.19 6.31 -14.96
CA VAL A 122 -15.54 7.59 -14.70
C VAL A 122 -15.64 8.47 -15.95
N ASP A 123 -16.14 9.69 -15.78
CA ASP A 123 -16.19 10.70 -16.84
C ASP A 123 -14.79 11.30 -17.07
N PRO A 124 -14.18 11.15 -18.25
CA PRO A 124 -12.88 11.77 -18.55
C PRO A 124 -12.91 13.30 -18.51
N ALA A 125 -14.09 13.92 -18.58
CA ALA A 125 -14.28 15.37 -18.44
C ALA A 125 -14.38 15.81 -16.96
N ALA A 126 -14.47 14.89 -16.01
CA ALA A 126 -14.48 15.21 -14.59
C ALA A 126 -13.16 15.91 -14.19
N PRO A 127 -13.21 16.92 -13.32
CA PRO A 127 -12.00 17.58 -12.84
C PRO A 127 -11.21 16.65 -11.94
N ALA A 128 -9.88 16.61 -12.14
CA ALA A 128 -8.95 16.01 -11.20
C ALA A 128 -8.93 16.82 -9.90
N ALA A 129 -8.84 16.15 -8.76
CA ALA A 129 -8.81 16.79 -7.45
C ALA A 129 -7.49 17.57 -7.22
N GLU A 130 -6.41 17.17 -7.89
CA GLU A 130 -5.08 17.71 -7.71
C GLU A 130 -4.91 19.12 -8.33
N ASP A 131 -5.51 19.38 -9.49
CA ASP A 131 -5.34 20.64 -10.22
C ASP A 131 -6.58 21.17 -10.93
N GLY A 132 -7.70 20.44 -10.90
CA GLY A 132 -8.96 20.82 -11.53
C GLY A 132 -9.00 20.63 -13.04
N VAL A 133 -7.94 20.10 -13.66
CA VAL A 133 -7.89 19.81 -15.10
C VAL A 133 -8.72 18.55 -15.38
N PRO A 134 -9.44 18.47 -16.52
CA PRO A 134 -10.17 17.26 -16.89
C PRO A 134 -9.25 16.04 -16.96
N LEU A 135 -9.65 14.91 -16.36
CA LEU A 135 -8.85 13.69 -16.29
C LEU A 135 -8.24 13.26 -17.64
N GLY A 136 -9.04 13.32 -18.71
CA GLY A 136 -8.63 12.92 -20.06
C GLY A 136 -7.57 13.81 -20.72
N GLU A 137 -7.36 15.04 -20.22
CA GLU A 137 -6.35 15.96 -20.76
C GLU A 137 -4.93 15.63 -20.28
N HIS A 138 -4.79 14.85 -19.20
CA HIS A 138 -3.48 14.42 -18.69
C HIS A 138 -2.84 13.33 -19.57
N GLY A 139 -3.66 12.46 -20.14
CA GLY A 139 -3.25 11.36 -21.00
C GLY A 139 -4.31 10.26 -21.06
N GLU A 140 -3.96 9.16 -21.74
CA GLU A 140 -4.83 7.98 -21.80
C GLU A 140 -5.03 7.39 -20.40
N LEU A 141 -6.28 7.29 -19.96
CA LEU A 141 -6.64 6.67 -18.69
C LEU A 141 -6.47 5.15 -18.80
N VAL A 142 -5.72 4.56 -17.87
CA VAL A 142 -5.42 3.11 -17.85
C VAL A 142 -6.06 2.38 -16.68
N SER A 143 -6.55 3.11 -15.67
CA SER A 143 -7.20 2.53 -14.50
C SER A 143 -8.04 3.57 -13.79
N ALA A 144 -9.14 3.15 -13.20
CA ALA A 144 -9.86 3.95 -12.22
C ALA A 144 -10.44 3.02 -11.15
N ASN A 145 -10.05 3.21 -9.89
CA ASN A 145 -10.48 2.34 -8.80
C ASN A 145 -11.08 3.13 -7.63
N ALA A 146 -12.35 2.85 -7.33
CA ALA A 146 -13.08 3.43 -6.22
C ALA A 146 -12.63 2.82 -4.89
N TYR A 147 -12.50 3.66 -3.87
CA TYR A 147 -12.17 3.25 -2.50
C TYR A 147 -13.44 2.68 -1.86
N LEU A 148 -13.64 1.37 -1.99
CA LEU A 148 -14.77 0.70 -1.34
C LEU A 148 -14.63 0.73 0.19
N GLY A 149 -15.78 0.74 0.88
CA GLY A 149 -15.85 0.70 2.33
C GLY A 149 -15.94 -0.70 2.91
N ALA A 150 -16.05 -0.76 4.23
CA ALA A 150 -16.26 -1.99 5.00
C ALA A 150 -17.58 -2.68 4.63
N ASP A 151 -18.58 -1.92 4.16
CA ASP A 151 -19.86 -2.42 3.66
C ASP A 151 -19.70 -3.34 2.44
N ALA A 152 -18.73 -3.08 1.56
CA ALA A 152 -18.41 -3.95 0.44
C ALA A 152 -17.76 -5.28 0.86
N ILE A 153 -17.08 -5.29 2.01
CA ILE A 153 -16.37 -6.46 2.55
C ILE A 153 -17.30 -7.32 3.43
N ALA A 154 -18.25 -6.71 4.13
CA ALA A 154 -19.13 -7.39 5.09
C ALA A 154 -19.79 -8.68 4.54
N PRO A 155 -20.37 -8.70 3.31
CA PRO A 155 -20.97 -9.92 2.76
C PRO A 155 -19.96 -11.05 2.52
N ALA A 156 -18.67 -10.74 2.32
CA ALA A 156 -17.60 -11.73 2.21
C ALA A 156 -17.25 -12.37 3.55
N LEU A 157 -17.46 -11.66 4.66
CA LEU A 157 -17.22 -12.16 6.01
C LEU A 157 -18.32 -13.14 6.44
N ASP A 158 -19.56 -12.88 6.02
CA ASP A 158 -20.74 -13.73 6.30
C ASP A 158 -20.64 -15.13 5.65
N THR A 159 -19.78 -15.29 4.64
CA THR A 159 -19.58 -16.58 3.97
C THR A 159 -18.73 -17.56 4.78
N GLY A 160 -18.17 -17.11 5.91
CA GLY A 160 -17.22 -17.91 6.71
C GLY A 160 -15.89 -18.18 5.99
N ALA A 161 -15.51 -17.33 5.03
CA ALA A 161 -14.26 -17.50 4.30
C ALA A 161 -13.04 -17.39 5.24
N ALA A 162 -12.06 -18.28 5.06
CA ALA A 162 -10.78 -18.21 5.77
C ALA A 162 -9.89 -17.09 5.21
N VAL A 163 -10.07 -16.75 3.93
CA VAL A 163 -9.36 -15.66 3.27
C VAL A 163 -10.35 -14.80 2.49
N VAL A 164 -10.31 -13.48 2.74
CA VAL A 164 -11.01 -12.47 1.96
C VAL A 164 -9.99 -11.68 1.16
N VAL A 165 -10.13 -11.70 -0.16
CA VAL A 165 -9.29 -10.96 -1.10
C VAL A 165 -10.10 -9.86 -1.74
N THR A 166 -9.56 -8.66 -1.78
CA THR A 166 -10.21 -7.46 -2.34
C THR A 166 -9.31 -6.79 -3.37
N GLY A 167 -9.89 -5.93 -4.21
CA GLY A 167 -9.16 -4.93 -5.01
C GLY A 167 -8.89 -3.68 -4.18
N ARG A 168 -9.19 -2.51 -4.72
CA ARG A 168 -9.15 -1.26 -3.95
C ARG A 168 -10.30 -1.18 -2.95
N VAL A 169 -9.94 -1.08 -1.69
CA VAL A 169 -10.78 -0.62 -0.58
C VAL A 169 -10.00 0.49 0.15
N ALA A 170 -10.66 1.30 0.97
CA ALA A 170 -9.91 2.16 1.87
C ALA A 170 -9.18 1.34 2.93
N ASP A 171 -7.95 1.71 3.21
CA ASP A 171 -7.02 1.01 4.09
C ASP A 171 -7.63 0.71 5.48
N PRO A 172 -8.29 1.67 6.18
CA PRO A 172 -8.92 1.37 7.46
C PRO A 172 -10.16 0.47 7.33
N SER A 173 -10.80 0.41 6.15
CA SER A 173 -11.97 -0.44 5.91
C SER A 173 -11.65 -1.94 5.99
N LEU A 174 -10.42 -2.34 5.65
CA LEU A 174 -9.93 -3.73 5.81
C LEU A 174 -9.93 -4.18 7.26
N PHE A 175 -9.77 -3.25 8.21
CA PHE A 175 -9.81 -3.52 9.64
C PHE A 175 -11.21 -3.31 10.22
N LEU A 176 -11.93 -2.26 9.80
CA LEU A 176 -13.28 -1.97 10.26
C LEU A 176 -14.25 -3.13 9.95
N ALA A 177 -14.20 -3.71 8.75
CA ALA A 177 -15.11 -4.79 8.35
C ALA A 177 -15.06 -6.02 9.29
N PRO A 178 -13.89 -6.65 9.56
CA PRO A 178 -13.81 -7.78 10.47
C PRO A 178 -14.15 -7.42 11.92
N LEU A 179 -13.82 -6.20 12.38
CA LEU A 179 -14.22 -5.71 13.69
C LEU A 179 -15.74 -5.63 13.84
N ALA A 180 -16.41 -5.02 12.86
CA ALA A 180 -17.86 -4.89 12.86
C ALA A 180 -18.54 -6.27 12.83
N HIS A 181 -18.05 -7.18 11.99
CA HIS A 181 -18.56 -8.55 11.93
C HIS A 181 -18.42 -9.29 13.26
N ARG A 182 -17.27 -9.21 13.96
CA ARG A 182 -17.04 -9.96 15.21
C ARG A 182 -17.76 -9.38 16.41
N LEU A 183 -17.88 -8.05 16.47
CA LEU A 183 -18.50 -7.33 17.59
C LEU A 183 -20.00 -7.08 17.35
N GLY A 184 -20.53 -7.45 16.17
CA GLY A 184 -21.92 -7.23 15.80
C GLY A 184 -22.26 -5.75 15.67
N TRP A 185 -21.30 -4.94 15.21
CA TRP A 185 -21.53 -3.52 14.99
C TRP A 185 -22.33 -3.28 13.72
N ASP A 186 -23.27 -2.34 13.82
CA ASP A 186 -23.93 -1.76 12.67
C ASP A 186 -23.00 -0.72 12.03
N LEU A 187 -22.63 -0.93 10.77
CA LEU A 187 -21.76 -0.02 10.02
C LEU A 187 -22.43 1.32 9.70
N ASP A 188 -23.76 1.41 9.72
CA ASP A 188 -24.48 2.67 9.52
C ASP A 188 -24.46 3.56 10.78
N ARG A 189 -23.99 3.05 11.92
CA ARG A 189 -23.79 3.81 13.16
C ARG A 189 -22.46 4.58 13.10
N PRO A 190 -22.48 5.92 13.02
CA PRO A 190 -21.25 6.70 12.85
C PRO A 190 -20.26 6.54 14.01
N ASP A 191 -20.75 6.28 15.22
CA ASP A 191 -19.91 6.01 16.39
C ASP A 191 -19.09 4.72 16.24
N ARG A 192 -19.68 3.67 15.66
CA ARG A 192 -19.00 2.38 15.44
C ARG A 192 -18.08 2.44 14.23
N ALA A 193 -18.54 3.05 13.14
CA ALA A 193 -17.71 3.28 11.96
C ALA A 193 -16.48 4.14 12.30
N ALA A 194 -16.64 5.21 13.10
CA ALA A 194 -15.54 6.04 13.57
C ALA A 194 -14.52 5.26 14.42
N ALA A 195 -15.00 4.49 15.39
CA ALA A 195 -14.13 3.69 16.25
C ALA A 195 -13.32 2.66 15.45
N GLY A 196 -13.95 1.88 14.58
CA GLY A 196 -13.24 0.89 13.78
C GLY A 196 -12.35 1.52 12.70
N THR A 197 -12.73 2.67 12.13
CA THR A 197 -11.88 3.43 11.20
C THR A 197 -10.62 3.93 11.91
N LEU A 198 -10.72 4.47 13.13
CA LEU A 198 -9.56 4.85 13.92
C LEU A 198 -8.66 3.65 14.24
N VAL A 199 -9.24 2.49 14.53
CA VAL A 199 -8.46 1.26 14.72
C VAL A 199 -7.70 0.88 13.46
N GLY A 200 -8.37 0.89 12.31
CA GLY A 200 -7.74 0.64 11.02
C GLY A 200 -6.63 1.63 10.70
N HIS A 201 -6.89 2.94 10.85
CA HIS A 201 -5.94 4.02 10.59
C HIS A 201 -4.64 3.90 11.40
N LEU A 202 -4.73 3.38 12.62
CA LEU A 202 -3.55 3.15 13.45
C LEU A 202 -2.83 1.84 13.13
N LEU A 203 -3.53 0.84 12.59
CA LEU A 203 -2.95 -0.47 12.26
C LEU A 203 -2.43 -0.58 10.82
N GLU A 204 -2.94 0.22 9.89
CA GLU A 204 -2.36 0.36 8.55
C GLU A 204 -0.91 0.85 8.65
N CYS A 205 -0.14 0.67 7.57
CA CYS A 205 1.32 0.88 7.57
C CYS A 205 2.12 0.01 8.57
N ALA A 206 1.45 -0.90 9.29
CA ALA A 206 2.00 -1.95 10.16
C ALA A 206 3.14 -1.47 11.08
N GLY A 207 4.39 -1.65 10.63
CA GLY A 207 5.59 -1.31 11.40
C GLY A 207 5.71 0.17 11.79
N GLN A 208 4.98 1.08 11.12
CA GLN A 208 5.02 2.51 11.47
C GLN A 208 4.55 2.76 12.91
N LEU A 209 3.46 2.12 13.33
CA LEU A 209 2.94 2.23 14.69
C LEU A 209 3.95 1.75 15.76
N THR A 210 4.88 0.88 15.37
CA THR A 210 5.91 0.30 16.26
C THR A 210 7.30 0.94 16.07
N GLY A 211 7.37 2.12 15.44
CA GLY A 211 8.58 2.94 15.31
C GLY A 211 9.33 2.76 13.98
N GLY A 212 8.82 1.94 13.05
CA GLY A 212 9.21 2.06 11.64
C GLY A 212 8.85 3.46 11.12
N TYR A 213 9.59 3.96 10.14
CA TYR A 213 9.45 5.33 9.61
C TYR A 213 9.83 6.47 10.59
N ALA A 214 9.51 6.33 11.88
CA ALA A 214 9.80 7.30 12.93
C ALA A 214 11.25 7.31 13.40
N ALA A 215 11.98 6.21 13.24
CA ALA A 215 13.35 6.06 13.74
C ALA A 215 14.31 7.10 13.13
N ASP A 216 14.82 7.99 13.96
CA ASP A 216 15.77 9.05 13.59
C ASP A 216 16.95 9.06 14.56
N PRO A 217 18.14 8.58 14.15
CA PRO A 217 19.29 8.42 15.03
C PRO A 217 19.65 9.70 15.80
N GLY A 218 19.63 9.63 17.14
CA GLY A 218 19.91 10.77 18.02
C GLY A 218 18.73 11.70 18.30
N HIS A 219 17.57 11.46 17.69
CA HIS A 219 16.32 12.19 17.93
C HIS A 219 15.21 11.27 18.44
N LEU A 220 14.94 10.17 17.73
CA LEU A 220 14.04 9.12 18.15
C LEU A 220 14.68 7.75 17.90
N ASP A 221 15.38 7.25 18.92
CA ASP A 221 15.96 5.92 18.85
C ASP A 221 14.89 4.83 18.98
N VAL A 222 14.94 3.86 18.08
CA VAL A 222 14.06 2.69 18.05
C VAL A 222 14.90 1.43 18.24
N PRO A 223 14.70 0.68 19.35
CA PRO A 223 15.55 -0.45 19.68
C PRO A 223 15.32 -1.62 18.73
N ARG A 224 16.41 -2.32 18.36
CA ARG A 224 16.36 -3.54 17.53
C ARG A 224 15.52 -3.39 16.25
N LEU A 225 15.64 -2.25 15.56
CA LEU A 225 14.84 -1.93 14.36
C LEU A 225 14.93 -2.99 13.24
N ALA A 226 16.04 -3.72 13.13
CA ALA A 226 16.18 -4.83 12.17
C ALA A 226 15.18 -5.99 12.41
N GLU A 227 14.64 -6.09 13.63
CA GLU A 227 13.70 -7.11 14.11
C GLU A 227 12.36 -6.46 14.52
N LEU A 228 12.01 -5.34 13.87
CA LEU A 228 10.78 -4.57 14.12
C LEU A 228 9.55 -5.49 14.14
N GLY A 229 8.88 -5.55 15.30
CA GLY A 229 7.63 -6.30 15.44
C GLY A 229 6.45 -5.50 14.87
N PHE A 230 5.51 -6.19 14.22
CA PHE A 230 4.27 -5.55 13.76
C PHE A 230 3.20 -5.49 14.87
N PRO A 231 2.28 -4.52 14.79
CA PRO A 231 1.30 -4.28 15.83
C PRO A 231 0.07 -5.20 15.74
N PHE A 232 -0.65 -5.28 16.85
CA PHE A 232 -2.01 -5.77 16.95
C PHE A 232 -2.85 -4.83 17.83
N ALA A 233 -4.17 -4.95 17.77
CA ALA A 233 -5.09 -4.27 18.67
C ALA A 233 -6.10 -5.24 19.29
N ASP A 234 -6.31 -5.11 20.60
CA ASP A 234 -7.46 -5.66 21.32
C ASP A 234 -8.58 -4.62 21.31
N VAL A 235 -9.69 -4.92 20.62
CA VAL A 235 -10.81 -4.01 20.42
C VAL A 235 -12.03 -4.52 21.19
N ALA A 236 -12.52 -3.70 22.11
CA ALA A 236 -13.72 -3.98 22.88
C ALA A 236 -14.98 -3.62 22.09
N ALA A 237 -16.10 -4.23 22.45
CA ALA A 237 -17.40 -3.97 21.82
C ALA A 237 -17.87 -2.50 21.90
N ASP A 238 -17.32 -1.71 22.83
CA ASP A 238 -17.57 -0.27 22.95
C ASP A 238 -16.75 0.60 21.99
N GLY A 239 -15.84 0.00 21.20
CA GLY A 239 -14.98 0.69 20.24
C GLY A 239 -13.65 1.17 20.81
N SER A 240 -13.40 1.00 22.12
CA SER A 240 -12.10 1.29 22.71
C SER A 240 -11.08 0.22 22.34
N ALA A 241 -9.84 0.64 22.06
CA ALA A 241 -8.79 -0.25 21.59
C ALA A 241 -7.51 -0.10 22.41
N ARG A 242 -6.84 -1.24 22.63
CA ARG A 242 -5.48 -1.31 23.18
C ARG A 242 -4.56 -1.87 22.12
N TYR A 243 -3.53 -1.12 21.80
CA TYR A 243 -2.53 -1.47 20.80
C TYR A 243 -1.32 -2.08 21.49
N GLY A 244 -0.72 -3.06 20.83
CA GLY A 244 0.46 -3.73 21.33
C GLY A 244 1.32 -4.28 20.21
N LYS A 245 2.55 -4.64 20.56
CA LYS A 245 3.43 -5.50 19.76
C LYS A 245 3.88 -6.70 20.58
N LEU A 246 4.34 -7.74 19.91
CA LEU A 246 4.79 -8.96 20.56
C LEU A 246 6.02 -8.72 21.44
N ASP A 247 6.05 -9.37 22.59
CA ASP A 247 7.21 -9.37 23.48
C ASP A 247 8.41 -10.03 22.79
N GLY A 248 9.61 -9.55 23.10
CA GLY A 248 10.85 -10.06 22.53
C GLY A 248 11.14 -9.64 21.08
N THR A 249 10.23 -8.90 20.41
CA THR A 249 10.50 -8.26 19.11
C THR A 249 11.10 -6.86 19.27
N GLY A 250 11.74 -6.34 18.23
CA GLY A 250 12.22 -4.96 18.19
C GLY A 250 11.09 -3.94 17.97
N GLY A 251 11.47 -2.67 17.88
CA GLY A 251 10.53 -1.56 17.82
C GLY A 251 10.17 -0.99 19.19
N ARG A 252 9.31 0.02 19.18
CA ARG A 252 8.71 0.65 20.35
C ARG A 252 7.26 1.01 20.04
N LEU A 253 6.34 0.79 20.97
CA LEU A 253 4.95 1.24 20.82
C LEU A 253 4.58 2.11 22.01
N ASP A 254 4.47 3.42 21.79
CA ASP A 254 4.14 4.37 22.84
C ASP A 254 3.32 5.56 22.29
N ARG A 255 3.07 6.55 23.14
CA ARG A 255 2.26 7.72 22.77
C ARG A 255 2.86 8.51 21.61
N HIS A 256 4.18 8.50 21.42
CA HIS A 256 4.84 9.21 20.34
C HIS A 256 4.54 8.55 19.00
N THR A 257 4.84 7.25 18.86
CA THR A 257 4.62 6.52 17.61
C THR A 257 3.14 6.47 17.22
N VAL A 258 2.24 6.34 18.22
CA VAL A 258 0.79 6.35 18.00
C VAL A 258 0.30 7.72 17.53
N ARG A 259 0.85 8.83 18.06
CA ARG A 259 0.45 10.19 17.62
C ARG A 259 0.99 10.53 16.23
N GLU A 260 2.18 10.04 15.90
CA GLU A 260 2.72 10.18 14.54
C GLU A 260 1.82 9.48 13.53
N GLN A 261 1.46 8.21 13.78
CA GLN A 261 0.51 7.48 12.92
C GLN A 261 -0.87 8.14 12.87
N LEU A 262 -1.38 8.65 14.01
CA LEU A 262 -2.68 9.32 14.08
C LEU A 262 -2.79 10.54 13.14
N LEU A 263 -1.68 11.24 12.91
CA LEU A 263 -1.61 12.44 12.07
C LEU A 263 -1.13 12.13 10.64
N TYR A 264 -0.62 10.92 10.41
CA TYR A 264 -0.09 10.50 9.12
C TYR A 264 -1.18 10.52 8.04
N GLU A 265 -0.88 11.16 6.91
CA GLU A 265 -1.79 11.33 5.75
C GLU A 265 -3.16 11.97 6.05
N VAL A 266 -3.35 12.53 7.25
CA VAL A 266 -4.55 13.27 7.62
C VAL A 266 -4.37 14.75 7.30
N THR A 267 -5.10 15.22 6.29
CA THR A 267 -5.10 16.65 5.89
C THR A 267 -6.04 17.50 6.74
N ASP A 268 -7.23 16.99 7.08
CA ASP A 268 -8.21 17.67 7.94
C ASP A 268 -8.62 16.76 9.12
N PRO A 269 -8.09 17.00 10.33
CA PRO A 269 -8.42 16.19 11.51
C PRO A 269 -9.87 16.38 12.01
N THR A 270 -10.62 17.36 11.48
CA THR A 270 -12.03 17.61 11.84
C THR A 270 -13.02 16.88 10.92
N GLY A 271 -12.51 16.31 9.83
CA GLY A 271 -13.33 15.74 8.77
C GLY A 271 -12.53 14.86 7.81
N TYR A 272 -11.77 13.90 8.34
CA TYR A 272 -11.08 12.91 7.52
C TYR A 272 -12.10 12.01 6.82
N ARG A 273 -12.26 12.18 5.51
CA ARG A 273 -13.28 11.49 4.70
C ARG A 273 -12.79 10.09 4.33
N THR A 274 -13.46 9.06 4.84
CA THR A 274 -13.31 7.67 4.40
C THR A 274 -14.63 7.21 3.76
N PRO A 275 -14.67 6.09 3.04
CA PRO A 275 -15.93 5.54 2.52
C PRO A 275 -16.89 5.08 3.64
N ASP A 276 -16.42 4.93 4.87
CA ASP A 276 -17.24 4.41 5.98
C ASP A 276 -17.74 5.51 6.92
N VAL A 277 -17.04 6.63 7.01
CA VAL A 277 -17.34 7.70 7.96
C VAL A 277 -16.60 8.98 7.57
N VAL A 278 -17.13 10.14 7.95
CA VAL A 278 -16.31 11.36 8.03
C VAL A 278 -15.80 11.48 9.46
N LEU A 279 -14.54 11.09 9.67
CA LEU A 279 -13.90 10.92 10.97
C LEU A 279 -13.47 12.26 11.56
N ASP A 280 -13.77 12.48 12.85
CA ASP A 280 -13.29 13.61 13.65
C ASP A 280 -12.34 13.09 14.73
N LEU A 281 -11.08 13.50 14.62
CA LEU A 281 -9.98 13.06 15.48
C LEU A 281 -9.72 13.99 16.67
N ARG A 282 -10.41 15.13 16.78
CA ARG A 282 -10.13 16.14 17.82
C ARG A 282 -10.35 15.62 19.24
N GLY A 283 -11.26 14.66 19.41
CA GLY A 283 -11.58 14.03 20.68
C GLY A 283 -10.68 12.84 21.04
N VAL A 284 -9.73 12.46 20.19
CA VAL A 284 -8.94 11.24 20.38
C VAL A 284 -7.94 11.40 21.53
N SER A 285 -8.02 10.48 22.50
CA SER A 285 -7.06 10.34 23.59
C SER A 285 -6.07 9.20 23.31
N VAL A 286 -4.81 9.41 23.70
CA VAL A 286 -3.73 8.44 23.56
C VAL A 286 -3.05 8.29 24.91
N ASP A 287 -3.34 7.18 25.58
CA ASP A 287 -3.01 6.94 26.98
C ASP A 287 -2.05 5.77 27.11
N HIS A 288 -1.00 5.93 27.92
CA HIS A 288 -0.04 4.85 28.18
C HIS A 288 -0.71 3.71 28.95
N ASP A 289 -0.56 2.47 28.48
CA ASP A 289 -1.17 1.27 29.07
C ASP A 289 -0.13 0.17 29.35
N GLY A 290 1.14 0.55 29.51
CA GLY A 290 2.25 -0.35 29.83
C GLY A 290 3.39 -0.32 28.79
N PRO A 291 4.46 -1.10 29.02
CA PRO A 291 5.55 -1.24 28.04
C PRO A 291 5.00 -1.74 26.71
N ASP A 292 5.31 -1.03 25.62
CA ASP A 292 4.82 -1.36 24.28
C ASP A 292 3.29 -1.52 24.20
N ARG A 293 2.56 -0.76 25.01
CA ARG A 293 1.09 -0.80 25.09
C ARG A 293 0.49 0.60 25.24
N VAL A 294 -0.51 0.89 24.41
CA VAL A 294 -1.21 2.18 24.41
C VAL A 294 -2.70 1.94 24.26
N ARG A 295 -3.50 2.68 25.02
CA ARG A 295 -4.95 2.74 24.87
C ARG A 295 -5.32 3.97 24.06
N VAL A 296 -6.18 3.79 23.06
CA VAL A 296 -6.70 4.89 22.23
C VAL A 296 -8.23 4.84 22.22
N SER A 297 -8.86 6.01 22.34
CA SER A 297 -10.31 6.16 22.31
C SER A 297 -10.71 7.58 21.93
N GLY A 298 -12.01 7.83 21.76
CA GLY A 298 -12.54 9.20 21.59
C GLY A 298 -12.68 9.69 20.14
N ALA A 299 -12.46 8.81 19.15
CA ALA A 299 -12.88 9.11 17.78
C ALA A 299 -14.41 9.25 17.71
N THR A 300 -14.86 10.24 16.96
CA THR A 300 -16.28 10.42 16.61
C THR A 300 -16.39 10.60 15.11
N GLY A 301 -17.60 10.55 14.56
CA GLY A 301 -17.77 10.68 13.13
C GLY A 301 -19.17 11.13 12.73
N ARG A 302 -19.25 11.64 11.52
CA ARG A 302 -20.51 11.95 10.82
C ARG A 302 -20.83 10.85 9.82
N ALA A 303 -22.05 10.86 9.29
CA ALA A 303 -22.49 9.89 8.29
C ALA A 303 -21.47 9.76 7.14
N ARG A 304 -21.35 8.54 6.62
CA ARG A 304 -20.49 8.24 5.47
C ARG A 304 -20.83 9.13 4.27
N PRO A 305 -19.84 9.51 3.43
CA PRO A 305 -20.09 10.31 2.25
C PRO A 305 -20.95 9.58 1.19
N ASP A 306 -21.74 10.36 0.45
CA ASP A 306 -22.52 9.89 -0.72
C ASP A 306 -21.65 9.68 -1.98
N GLU A 307 -20.37 10.09 -1.91
CA GLU A 307 -19.39 9.96 -2.97
C GLU A 307 -18.19 9.13 -2.51
N LEU A 308 -17.57 8.41 -3.43
CA LEU A 308 -16.35 7.64 -3.19
C LEU A 308 -15.17 8.29 -3.91
N LYS A 309 -14.00 8.33 -3.25
CA LYS A 309 -12.73 8.65 -3.90
C LYS A 309 -12.45 7.58 -4.95
N VAL A 310 -11.98 8.00 -6.11
CA VAL A 310 -11.47 7.14 -7.18
C VAL A 310 -10.03 7.54 -7.47
N SER A 311 -9.12 6.57 -7.39
CA SER A 311 -7.75 6.72 -7.89
C SER A 311 -7.74 6.44 -9.38
N VAL A 312 -7.35 7.41 -10.19
CA VAL A 312 -7.31 7.33 -11.66
C VAL A 312 -5.86 7.31 -12.12
N GLY A 313 -5.45 6.23 -12.77
CA GLY A 313 -4.13 6.11 -13.39
C GLY A 313 -4.18 6.48 -14.86
N TYR A 314 -3.19 7.23 -15.35
CA TYR A 314 -3.05 7.61 -16.76
C TYR A 314 -1.61 7.44 -17.27
N ARG A 315 -1.43 7.26 -18.58
CA ARG A 315 -0.09 7.23 -19.20
C ARG A 315 0.56 8.62 -19.18
N ALA A 316 1.54 8.80 -18.30
CA ALA A 316 2.25 10.07 -18.11
C ALA A 316 3.53 10.19 -18.94
N GLY A 317 3.73 9.31 -19.93
CA GLY A 317 4.92 9.24 -20.76
C GLY A 317 5.96 8.29 -20.19
N HIS A 318 7.24 8.64 -20.30
CA HIS A 318 8.36 7.78 -19.97
C HIS A 318 9.37 8.52 -19.08
N ARG A 319 10.15 7.74 -18.32
CA ARG A 319 11.29 8.23 -17.54
C ARG A 319 12.53 7.47 -17.95
N VAL A 320 13.65 8.18 -18.02
CA VAL A 320 14.97 7.57 -18.00
C VAL A 320 15.72 7.95 -16.73
N GLU A 321 16.42 6.98 -16.17
CA GLU A 321 17.50 7.20 -15.22
C GLU A 321 18.76 6.52 -15.73
N ALA A 322 19.82 7.30 -15.89
CA ALA A 322 21.11 6.84 -16.36
C ALA A 322 22.22 7.35 -15.42
N GLY A 323 23.30 6.60 -15.26
CA GLY A 323 24.45 7.10 -14.52
C GLY A 323 25.68 6.21 -14.63
N ILE A 324 26.85 6.82 -14.38
CA ILE A 324 28.16 6.17 -14.39
C ILE A 324 28.95 6.60 -13.15
N SER A 325 29.71 5.68 -12.57
CA SER A 325 30.51 5.88 -11.35
C SER A 325 31.98 6.09 -11.65
N TYR A 326 32.66 6.86 -10.81
CA TYR A 326 34.09 7.10 -10.80
C TYR A 326 34.61 6.85 -9.38
N VAL A 327 35.67 6.05 -9.27
CA VAL A 327 36.29 5.71 -7.98
C VAL A 327 37.78 6.02 -8.02
N GLY A 328 38.34 6.33 -6.86
CA GLY A 328 39.75 6.68 -6.68
C GLY A 328 39.97 8.20 -6.71
N PRO A 329 41.24 8.64 -6.73
CA PRO A 329 41.57 10.06 -6.71
C PRO A 329 40.82 10.84 -7.79
N ASN A 330 40.41 12.06 -7.45
CA ASN A 330 39.78 12.99 -8.38
C ASN A 330 38.46 12.45 -8.98
N ALA A 331 37.73 11.58 -8.26
CA ALA A 331 36.46 11.00 -8.72
C ALA A 331 35.42 12.09 -9.01
N ALA A 332 35.23 13.03 -8.09
CA ALA A 332 34.26 14.11 -8.24
C ALA A 332 34.52 14.99 -9.47
N ALA A 333 35.78 15.34 -9.75
CA ALA A 333 36.11 16.14 -10.93
C ALA A 333 35.87 15.37 -12.24
N ARG A 334 36.16 14.07 -12.27
CA ARG A 334 35.84 13.21 -13.41
C ARG A 334 34.34 13.09 -13.63
N ALA A 335 33.55 12.92 -12.56
CA ALA A 335 32.10 12.90 -12.65
C ALA A 335 31.52 14.25 -13.15
N ARG A 336 32.11 15.38 -12.75
CA ARG A 336 31.74 16.71 -13.25
C ARG A 336 32.07 16.87 -14.74
N LEU A 337 33.27 16.46 -15.16
CA LEU A 337 33.62 16.47 -16.58
C LEU A 337 32.67 15.58 -17.39
N ALA A 338 32.25 14.44 -16.86
CA ALA A 338 31.26 13.57 -17.49
C ALA A 338 29.89 14.27 -17.61
N ALA A 339 29.47 14.99 -16.56
CA ALA A 339 28.25 15.80 -16.57
C ALA A 339 28.31 16.87 -17.67
N ASP A 340 29.43 17.59 -17.79
CA ASP A 340 29.65 18.62 -18.80
C ASP A 340 29.60 18.05 -20.21
N VAL A 341 30.24 16.89 -20.45
CA VAL A 341 30.20 16.17 -21.74
C VAL A 341 28.77 15.79 -22.11
N VAL A 342 28.01 15.18 -21.20
CA VAL A 342 26.61 14.80 -21.47
C VAL A 342 25.77 16.04 -21.74
N ALA A 343 25.90 17.09 -20.92
CA ALA A 343 25.17 18.34 -21.10
C ALA A 343 25.46 19.01 -22.45
N GLU A 344 26.69 18.90 -22.95
CA GLU A 344 27.06 19.40 -24.27
C GLU A 344 26.45 18.56 -25.40
N ARG A 345 26.52 17.23 -25.33
CA ARG A 345 26.01 16.35 -26.40
C ARG A 345 24.49 16.34 -26.53
N VAL A 346 23.79 16.53 -25.42
CA VAL A 346 22.32 16.59 -25.41
C VAL A 346 21.79 18.00 -25.68
N ARG A 347 22.69 18.98 -25.88
CA ARG A 347 22.32 20.36 -26.20
C ARG A 347 21.58 20.39 -27.54
N GLY A 348 20.30 20.73 -27.50
CA GLY A 348 19.43 20.79 -28.68
C GLY A 348 18.51 19.58 -28.84
N LEU A 349 18.63 18.55 -28.02
CA LEU A 349 17.56 17.57 -27.89
C LEU A 349 16.36 18.23 -27.23
N ALA A 350 15.15 17.89 -27.68
CA ALA A 350 13.89 18.37 -27.10
C ALA A 350 13.57 17.67 -25.76
N VAL A 351 14.57 17.51 -24.89
CA VAL A 351 14.46 16.92 -23.56
C VAL A 351 15.25 17.79 -22.57
N ALA A 352 14.70 17.99 -21.37
CA ALA A 352 15.33 18.75 -20.30
C ALA A 352 15.83 17.80 -19.21
N PRO A 353 17.06 17.25 -19.32
CA PRO A 353 17.59 16.34 -18.32
C PRO A 353 18.02 17.06 -17.04
N ARG A 354 17.80 16.42 -15.89
CA ARG A 354 18.49 16.74 -14.64
C ARG A 354 19.81 15.98 -14.60
N ILE A 355 20.91 16.71 -14.64
CA ILE A 355 22.27 16.18 -14.63
C ILE A 355 22.92 16.56 -13.30
N GLU A 356 23.30 15.57 -12.50
CA GLU A 356 23.78 15.76 -11.14
C GLU A 356 25.02 14.91 -10.88
N VAL A 357 25.97 15.46 -10.12
CA VAL A 357 27.07 14.68 -9.54
C VAL A 357 26.78 14.46 -8.07
N ARG A 358 26.79 13.20 -7.64
CA ARG A 358 26.60 12.78 -6.25
C ARG A 358 27.89 12.13 -5.73
N GLY A 359 28.15 12.21 -4.43
CA GLY A 359 29.36 11.66 -3.80
C GLY A 359 30.45 12.70 -3.55
N GLY A 360 31.69 12.23 -3.39
CA GLY A 360 32.86 13.03 -3.02
C GLY A 360 34.11 12.66 -3.82
N ASP A 361 35.27 13.11 -3.37
CA ASP A 361 36.51 13.06 -4.16
C ASP A 361 37.08 11.64 -4.39
N THR A 362 36.65 10.66 -3.60
CA THR A 362 37.08 9.25 -3.69
C THR A 362 36.07 8.34 -4.36
N ASP A 363 34.79 8.71 -4.35
CA ASP A 363 33.67 7.98 -4.96
C ASP A 363 32.59 8.99 -5.35
N ALA A 364 32.39 9.13 -6.67
CA ALA A 364 31.40 10.02 -7.23
C ALA A 364 30.64 9.34 -8.37
N ARG A 365 29.38 9.73 -8.53
CA ARG A 365 28.50 9.22 -9.58
C ARG A 365 27.82 10.36 -10.32
N LEU A 366 27.92 10.33 -11.65
CA LEU A 366 27.04 11.09 -12.51
C LEU A 366 25.66 10.41 -12.52
N ARG A 367 24.60 11.18 -12.26
CA ARG A 367 23.20 10.80 -12.43
C ARG A 367 22.54 11.74 -13.42
N VAL A 368 21.90 11.16 -14.42
CA VAL A 368 21.11 11.84 -15.44
C VAL A 368 19.70 11.28 -15.40
N ALA A 369 18.70 12.15 -15.29
CA ALA A 369 17.30 11.73 -15.28
C ALA A 369 16.43 12.69 -16.10
N ALA A 370 15.46 12.16 -16.83
CA ALA A 370 14.51 12.97 -17.58
C ALA A 370 13.13 12.30 -17.67
N LEU A 371 12.10 13.13 -17.87
CA LEU A 371 10.74 12.71 -18.20
C LEU A 371 10.38 13.25 -19.57
N HIS A 372 9.80 12.43 -20.44
CA HIS A 372 9.33 12.85 -21.76
C HIS A 372 8.27 11.89 -22.31
N ARG A 373 7.39 12.36 -23.21
CA ARG A 373 6.36 11.50 -23.84
C ARG A 373 6.96 10.55 -24.87
N ASP A 374 7.94 11.02 -25.65
CA ASP A 374 8.68 10.22 -26.62
C ASP A 374 9.81 9.42 -25.94
N PRO A 375 9.73 8.08 -25.89
CA PRO A 375 10.78 7.24 -25.32
C PRO A 375 12.07 7.23 -26.16
N GLY A 376 12.01 7.53 -27.46
CA GLY A 376 13.19 7.56 -28.33
C GLY A 376 14.18 8.65 -27.93
N LEU A 377 13.69 9.84 -27.55
CA LEU A 377 14.55 10.92 -27.02
C LEU A 377 15.21 10.55 -25.68
N LEU A 378 14.51 9.76 -24.86
CA LEU A 378 15.04 9.28 -23.59
C LEU A 378 16.08 8.17 -23.76
N ASP A 379 15.90 7.32 -24.78
CA ASP A 379 16.87 6.29 -25.16
C ASP A 379 18.19 6.91 -25.63
N VAL A 380 18.14 7.97 -26.46
CA VAL A 380 19.33 8.76 -26.83
C VAL A 380 20.05 9.29 -25.60
N LEU A 381 19.31 9.84 -24.62
CA LEU A 381 19.89 10.33 -23.37
C LEU A 381 20.55 9.21 -22.54
N ALA A 382 19.94 8.02 -22.48
CA ALA A 382 20.52 6.85 -21.84
C ALA A 382 21.84 6.45 -22.52
N HIS A 383 21.82 6.44 -23.85
CA HIS A 383 22.97 6.08 -24.67
C HIS A 383 24.14 7.05 -24.50
N GLU A 384 23.88 8.37 -24.39
CA GLU A 384 24.94 9.36 -24.14
C GLU A 384 25.69 9.12 -22.82
N VAL A 385 24.99 8.65 -21.79
CA VAL A 385 25.63 8.26 -20.53
C VAL A 385 26.40 6.95 -20.66
N GLU A 386 25.85 5.97 -21.38
CA GLU A 386 26.54 4.69 -21.63
C GLU A 386 27.82 4.88 -22.44
N ALA A 387 27.80 5.76 -23.44
CA ALA A 387 28.93 6.06 -24.30
C ALA A 387 30.15 6.61 -23.53
N LEU A 388 29.97 7.12 -22.31
CA LEU A 388 31.05 7.61 -21.46
C LEU A 388 32.06 6.52 -21.04
N TYR A 389 31.73 5.23 -21.19
CA TYR A 389 32.68 4.14 -20.95
C TYR A 389 33.99 4.32 -21.72
N THR A 390 33.90 4.73 -22.97
CA THR A 390 35.04 4.88 -23.87
C THR A 390 35.17 6.28 -24.44
N ASN A 391 34.13 7.11 -24.30
CA ASN A 391 34.08 8.48 -24.81
C ASN A 391 33.87 9.50 -23.69
N GLY A 392 34.32 9.18 -22.48
CA GLY A 392 34.21 10.01 -21.29
C GLY A 392 35.51 10.07 -20.47
N PRO A 393 35.47 10.70 -19.29
CA PRO A 393 36.61 10.81 -18.39
C PRO A 393 37.19 9.45 -17.99
N ALA A 394 38.50 9.42 -17.69
CA ALA A 394 39.22 8.19 -17.39
C ALA A 394 38.63 7.39 -16.23
N GLY A 395 38.56 6.06 -16.35
CA GLY A 395 38.20 5.15 -15.25
C GLY A 395 36.73 5.25 -14.81
N GLY A 396 35.82 5.58 -15.74
CA GLY A 396 34.39 5.44 -15.52
C GLY A 396 33.94 3.98 -15.57
N GLY A 397 32.98 3.61 -14.72
CA GLY A 397 32.44 2.25 -14.68
C GLY A 397 31.08 2.15 -14.02
N GLY A 398 30.45 0.98 -14.09
CA GLY A 398 29.16 0.74 -13.44
C GLY A 398 28.03 1.60 -14.02
N VAL A 399 28.00 1.74 -15.36
CA VAL A 399 26.85 2.34 -16.04
C VAL A 399 25.60 1.56 -15.67
N ARG A 400 24.55 2.29 -15.33
CA ARG A 400 23.19 1.75 -15.20
C ARG A 400 22.26 2.69 -15.93
N THR A 401 21.47 2.14 -16.82
CA THR A 401 20.41 2.83 -17.55
C THR A 401 19.10 2.10 -17.27
N ARG A 402 18.03 2.86 -17.16
CA ARG A 402 16.68 2.33 -16.99
C ARG A 402 15.71 3.28 -17.67
N LEU A 403 14.92 2.75 -18.59
CA LEU A 403 13.83 3.46 -19.26
C LEU A 403 12.54 2.73 -18.92
N ASP A 404 11.61 3.44 -18.27
CA ASP A 404 10.32 2.88 -17.88
C ASP A 404 9.17 3.78 -18.39
N GLU A 405 8.03 3.17 -18.70
CA GLU A 405 6.76 3.89 -18.79
C GLU A 405 6.37 4.43 -17.40
N VAL A 406 5.82 5.63 -17.37
CA VAL A 406 5.38 6.30 -16.15
C VAL A 406 3.87 6.35 -16.14
N VAL A 407 3.28 5.87 -15.05
CA VAL A 407 1.86 6.06 -14.76
C VAL A 407 1.72 7.24 -13.81
N GLY A 408 0.98 8.25 -14.23
CA GLY A 408 0.53 9.31 -13.36
C GLY A 408 -0.72 8.87 -12.61
N VAL A 409 -0.93 9.45 -11.43
CA VAL A 409 -2.11 9.19 -10.60
C VAL A 409 -2.81 10.52 -10.35
N LEU A 410 -4.12 10.51 -10.52
CA LEU A 410 -5.05 11.58 -10.17
C LEU A 410 -6.15 11.02 -9.29
N SER A 411 -6.95 11.91 -8.71
CA SER A 411 -8.11 11.55 -7.91
C SER A 411 -9.35 12.24 -8.45
N THR A 412 -10.49 11.56 -8.36
CA THR A 412 -11.80 12.19 -8.56
C THR A 412 -12.81 11.60 -7.58
N LEU A 413 -14.04 12.09 -7.62
CA LEU A 413 -15.17 11.58 -6.84
C LEU A 413 -16.22 11.02 -7.78
N VAL A 414 -16.83 9.89 -7.40
CA VAL A 414 -18.01 9.35 -8.08
C VAL A 414 -19.13 9.12 -7.09
N PRO A 415 -20.42 9.23 -7.50
CA PRO A 415 -21.53 8.87 -6.64
C PRO A 415 -21.40 7.41 -6.17
N ARG A 416 -21.56 7.16 -4.87
CA ARG A 416 -21.50 5.80 -4.29
C ARG A 416 -22.44 4.84 -5.01
N ALA A 417 -23.62 5.31 -5.39
CA ALA A 417 -24.64 4.51 -6.08
C ALA A 417 -24.20 4.02 -7.48
N ALA A 418 -23.17 4.63 -8.08
CA ALA A 418 -22.60 4.18 -9.35
C ALA A 418 -21.61 3.01 -9.19
N VAL A 419 -21.19 2.71 -7.96
CA VAL A 419 -20.23 1.65 -7.65
C VAL A 419 -20.97 0.46 -7.05
N VAL A 420 -20.88 -0.71 -7.68
CA VAL A 420 -21.64 -1.91 -7.29
C VAL A 420 -20.68 -3.04 -6.91
N PRO A 421 -20.36 -3.18 -5.60
CA PRO A 421 -19.53 -4.26 -5.12
C PRO A 421 -20.15 -5.63 -5.34
N ARG A 422 -19.32 -6.64 -5.57
CA ARG A 422 -19.73 -8.05 -5.71
C ARG A 422 -18.80 -8.96 -4.95
N VAL A 423 -19.38 -9.96 -4.29
CA VAL A 423 -18.65 -11.03 -3.62
C VAL A 423 -18.80 -12.32 -4.42
N THR A 424 -17.66 -12.91 -4.79
CA THR A 424 -17.57 -14.25 -5.37
C THR A 424 -16.94 -15.19 -4.36
N VAL A 425 -17.56 -16.34 -4.11
CA VAL A 425 -17.00 -17.36 -3.19
C VAL A 425 -16.42 -18.51 -4.00
N LEU A 426 -15.16 -18.85 -3.73
CA LEU A 426 -14.47 -20.01 -4.29
C LEU A 426 -14.42 -21.12 -3.23
N GLY A 427 -15.21 -22.17 -3.44
CA GLY A 427 -15.15 -23.40 -2.66
C GLY A 427 -14.04 -24.34 -3.13
N ALA A 428 -13.76 -25.40 -2.38
CA ALA A 428 -12.85 -26.46 -2.82
C ALA A 428 -13.31 -27.03 -4.17
N GLY A 429 -12.38 -27.20 -5.11
CA GLY A 429 -12.68 -27.95 -6.33
C GLY A 429 -13.17 -29.33 -5.94
N ARG A 430 -14.37 -29.73 -6.40
CA ARG A 430 -14.75 -31.15 -6.31
C ARG A 430 -13.68 -31.93 -7.07
N ALA A 431 -12.86 -32.69 -6.36
CA ALA A 431 -12.06 -33.73 -6.99
C ALA A 431 -13.05 -34.56 -7.82
N ALA A 432 -12.89 -34.57 -9.14
CA ALA A 432 -13.58 -35.53 -9.98
C ALA A 432 -13.12 -36.90 -9.47
N ALA A 433 -14.06 -37.62 -8.85
CA ALA A 433 -13.85 -38.96 -8.31
C ALA A 433 -13.59 -39.97 -9.43
#